data_AF-A0A963PBK5-F1
#
_entry.id   AF-A0A963PBK5-F1
#
_cell.length_a   1.000
_cell.length_b   1.000
_cell.length_c   1.000
_cell.angle_alpha   90.00
_cell.angle_beta   90.00
_cell.angle_gamma   90.00
#
_symmetry.space_group_name_H-M   'P 1'
#
loop_
_entity.id
_entity.type
_entity.pdbx_description
1 polymer ?
#
loop_
_entity_poly.entity_id
_entity_poly.type
_entity_poly.pdbx_seq_one_letter_code
_entity_poly.pdbx_strand_id
1 'polypeptide(L)'
;NPDHQAAFKSEYGYDLPSPPTTWQQLKDIATYFNGKNWDGNDGEPDSGMVLHLKVGEQGHYHFQSLSSAFAITPGEKVDRYHNVYWFDPTDMKPLINSPGHVKALEFLQELHETGPAAQVGWSLGEAWDYFLRGKSVFVFSWGDVGSLCQDTSRSVIQGDCASAMLPASTEYYDHEKGEFVQTDDPVRVGNTTGGSWHGVISNYSANPEATYSLMALMAVEPVSLWNAQHGWTGVDPGYSYQFLESQGGSASVEDYVKAGWNASDVESYTQAYNDTFYADTILTYLRIPGTFEYWDILDKNLSAAMSGDKSAKQALDDTATAWEAVTERIGRDNQLRDYQAAIGYEG
;
A
#
# COMPACT_ATOMS: atom_id res chain seq x y z
N ASN A 1 11.37 18.16 15.51
CA ASN A 1 11.62 19.61 15.71
C ASN A 1 10.50 20.18 16.60
N PRO A 2 10.81 20.75 17.79
CA PRO A 2 9.81 21.27 18.74
C PRO A 2 8.95 22.43 18.21
N ASP A 3 9.49 23.28 17.34
CA ASP A 3 8.75 24.42 16.78
C ASP A 3 7.66 23.92 15.81
N HIS A 4 8.00 22.92 14.98
CA HIS A 4 7.01 22.26 14.12
C HIS A 4 5.94 21.52 14.93
N GLN A 5 6.31 20.84 16.02
CA GLN A 5 5.35 20.18 16.91
C GLN A 5 4.37 21.18 17.54
N ALA A 6 4.86 22.32 18.03
CA ALA A 6 4.03 23.35 18.63
C ALA A 6 3.11 24.03 17.60
N ALA A 7 3.64 24.34 16.41
CA ALA A 7 2.87 24.95 15.34
C ALA A 7 1.79 24.01 14.79
N PHE A 8 2.12 22.73 14.57
CA PHE A 8 1.14 21.71 14.17
C PHE A 8 0.02 21.59 15.20
N LYS A 9 0.37 21.49 16.49
CA LYS A 9 -0.63 21.43 17.58
C LYS A 9 -1.52 22.66 17.63
N SER A 10 -0.98 23.85 17.37
CA SER A 10 -1.75 25.08 17.32
C SER A 10 -2.73 25.12 16.14
N GLU A 11 -2.39 24.47 15.02
CA GLU A 11 -3.20 24.47 13.79
C GLU A 11 -4.29 23.40 13.81
N TYR A 12 -3.94 22.18 14.21
CA TYR A 12 -4.83 21.01 14.14
C TYR A 12 -5.45 20.61 15.49
N GLY A 13 -4.96 21.16 16.61
CA GLY A 13 -5.54 20.93 17.93
C GLY A 13 -5.10 19.65 18.63
N TYR A 14 -4.15 18.89 18.08
CA TYR A 14 -3.57 17.68 18.67
C TYR A 14 -2.06 17.59 18.43
N ASP A 15 -1.37 16.77 19.23
CA ASP A 15 0.08 16.59 19.10
C ASP A 15 0.44 15.89 17.77
N LEU A 16 1.50 16.35 17.10
CA LEU A 16 1.99 15.77 15.84
C LEU A 16 2.30 14.27 16.02
N PRO A 17 1.53 13.35 15.43
CA PRO A 17 1.77 11.92 15.60
C PRO A 17 2.93 11.44 14.74
N SER A 18 3.71 10.49 15.25
CA SER A 18 4.86 9.89 14.57
C SER A 18 5.03 8.44 15.03
N PRO A 19 4.61 7.44 14.23
CA PRO A 19 3.91 7.58 12.94
C PRO A 19 2.43 8.01 13.11
N PRO A 20 1.79 8.58 12.07
CA PRO A 20 0.34 8.73 12.03
C PRO A 20 -0.35 7.36 11.98
N THR A 21 -1.47 7.20 12.68
CA THR A 21 -2.22 5.94 12.74
C THR A 21 -3.50 5.96 11.90
N THR A 22 -3.94 7.15 11.45
CA THR A 22 -5.09 7.30 10.55
C THR A 22 -4.73 8.09 9.29
N TRP A 23 -5.46 7.83 8.20
CA TRP A 23 -5.29 8.56 6.95
C TRP A 23 -5.53 10.05 7.16
N GLN A 24 -6.50 10.43 8.00
CA GLN A 24 -6.77 11.82 8.35
C GLN A 24 -5.56 12.50 9.00
N GLN A 25 -4.91 11.84 9.98
CA GLN A 25 -3.68 12.35 10.58
C GLN A 25 -2.55 12.48 9.55
N LEU A 26 -2.37 11.47 8.70
CA LEU A 26 -1.35 11.51 7.65
C LEU A 26 -1.58 12.69 6.69
N LYS A 27 -2.83 12.91 6.26
CA LYS A 27 -3.20 14.05 5.40
C LYS A 27 -2.94 15.38 6.09
N ASP A 28 -3.28 15.53 7.37
CA ASP A 28 -3.01 16.75 8.13
C ASP A 28 -1.50 17.03 8.19
N ILE A 29 -0.67 16.01 8.45
CA ILE A 29 0.79 16.15 8.43
C ILE A 29 1.30 16.53 7.04
N ALA A 30 0.85 15.82 6.00
CA ALA A 30 1.26 16.11 4.63
C ALA A 30 0.88 17.54 4.23
N THR A 31 -0.34 17.97 4.56
CA THR A 31 -0.83 19.34 4.32
C THR A 31 -0.01 20.37 5.07
N TYR A 32 0.27 20.12 6.36
CA TYR A 32 1.06 21.01 7.18
C TYR A 32 2.46 21.23 6.59
N PHE A 33 3.16 20.18 6.16
CA PHE A 33 4.53 20.31 5.67
C PHE A 33 4.65 20.73 4.21
N ASN A 34 3.60 20.53 3.40
CA ASN A 34 3.63 20.87 1.98
C ASN A 34 3.93 22.35 1.74
N GLY A 35 4.90 22.62 0.86
CA GLY A 35 5.31 23.97 0.49
C GLY A 35 6.24 24.65 1.51
N LYS A 36 6.56 24.00 2.63
CA LYS A 36 7.57 24.46 3.59
C LYS A 36 8.93 23.88 3.22
N ASN A 37 9.99 24.58 3.58
CA ASN A 37 11.34 24.03 3.55
C ASN A 37 11.69 23.64 5.00
N TRP A 38 11.50 22.37 5.35
CA TRP A 38 11.60 21.89 6.73
C TRP A 38 12.94 21.23 7.05
N ASP A 39 13.69 20.84 6.02
CA ASP A 39 15.02 20.23 6.17
C ASP A 39 16.17 21.25 6.09
N GLY A 40 15.96 22.39 5.43
CA GLY A 40 16.97 23.43 5.22
C GLY A 40 18.15 22.99 4.34
N ASN A 41 18.04 21.85 3.65
CA ASN A 41 19.13 21.25 2.87
C ASN A 41 19.34 21.98 1.54
N ASP A 42 18.27 22.54 0.97
CA ASP A 42 18.31 23.44 -0.18
C ASP A 42 17.41 24.66 0.03
N GLY A 43 17.19 25.48 -1.01
CA GLY A 43 16.32 26.66 -0.96
C GLY A 43 14.89 26.41 -1.46
N GLU A 44 14.60 25.21 -1.93
CA GLU A 44 13.33 24.85 -2.57
C GLU A 44 12.33 24.33 -1.53
N PRO A 45 11.02 24.54 -1.73
CA PRO A 45 10.01 23.93 -0.86
C PRO A 45 10.01 22.41 -0.96
N ASP A 46 9.62 21.76 0.12
CA ASP A 46 9.41 20.32 0.22
C ASP A 46 7.93 19.97 0.11
N SER A 47 7.64 18.69 -0.08
CA SER A 47 6.29 18.14 -0.23
C SER A 47 5.83 17.41 1.03
N GLY A 48 4.51 17.32 1.18
CA GLY A 48 3.90 16.50 2.23
C GLY A 48 3.95 15.02 1.89
N MET A 49 3.49 14.65 0.69
CA MET A 49 3.43 13.27 0.22
C MET A 49 3.85 13.20 -1.24
N VAL A 50 4.64 12.18 -1.58
CA VAL A 50 4.92 11.80 -2.96
C VAL A 50 4.35 10.42 -3.29
N LEU A 51 3.77 10.30 -4.49
CA LEU A 51 3.09 9.15 -5.05
C LEU A 51 3.71 8.78 -6.40
N HIS A 52 3.44 7.57 -6.90
CA HIS A 52 3.75 7.16 -8.27
C HIS A 52 2.47 6.69 -8.98
N LEU A 53 1.84 7.58 -9.76
CA LEU A 53 0.47 7.39 -10.27
C LEU A 53 0.39 7.06 -11.76
N LYS A 54 1.52 6.77 -12.40
CA LYS A 54 1.55 6.50 -13.84
C LYS A 54 0.69 5.29 -14.22
N VAL A 55 -0.18 5.51 -15.19
CA VAL A 55 -1.03 4.48 -15.82
C VAL A 55 -0.20 3.42 -16.55
N GLY A 56 -0.66 2.18 -16.52
CA GLY A 56 0.01 1.02 -17.05
C GLY A 56 1.16 0.51 -16.16
N GLU A 57 1.34 1.11 -14.99
CA GLU A 57 2.33 0.71 -14.00
C GLU A 57 1.63 0.38 -12.67
N GLN A 58 2.22 0.75 -11.53
CA GLN A 58 1.77 0.29 -10.22
C GLN A 58 0.91 1.31 -9.44
N GLY A 59 0.51 2.42 -10.06
CA GLY A 59 -0.23 3.49 -9.37
C GLY A 59 -1.62 3.08 -8.87
N HIS A 60 -2.31 2.18 -9.58
CA HIS A 60 -3.61 1.66 -9.15
C HIS A 60 -3.57 0.92 -7.80
N TYR A 61 -2.41 0.39 -7.38
CA TYR A 61 -2.28 -0.25 -6.08
C TYR A 61 -2.34 0.75 -4.92
N HIS A 62 -1.96 2.03 -5.12
CA HIS A 62 -2.16 3.07 -4.09
C HIS A 62 -3.63 3.24 -3.76
N PHE A 63 -4.47 3.31 -4.78
CA PHE A 63 -5.91 3.39 -4.59
C PHE A 63 -6.45 2.15 -3.87
N GLN A 64 -6.04 0.95 -4.28
CA GLN A 64 -6.51 -0.29 -3.66
C GLN A 64 -6.15 -0.36 -2.17
N SER A 65 -4.88 -0.09 -1.86
CA SER A 65 -4.35 -0.13 -0.50
C SER A 65 -4.91 0.96 0.41
N LEU A 66 -5.16 2.17 -0.11
CA LEU A 66 -5.79 3.25 0.66
C LEU A 66 -7.28 3.00 0.87
N SER A 67 -7.99 2.62 -0.19
CA SER A 67 -9.45 2.49 -0.15
C SER A 67 -9.93 1.34 0.72
N SER A 68 -9.10 0.34 1.01
CA SER A 68 -9.46 -0.75 1.91
C SER A 68 -9.95 -0.26 3.28
N ALA A 69 -9.29 0.74 3.85
CA ALA A 69 -9.65 1.33 5.15
C ALA A 69 -10.98 2.12 5.13
N PHE A 70 -11.46 2.52 3.95
CA PHE A 70 -12.72 3.25 3.76
C PHE A 70 -13.86 2.36 3.26
N ALA A 71 -13.54 1.26 2.57
CA ALA A 71 -14.51 0.46 1.83
C ALA A 71 -14.77 -0.92 2.44
N ILE A 72 -13.87 -1.46 3.27
CA ILE A 72 -14.11 -2.73 3.95
C ILE A 72 -14.90 -2.48 5.22
N THR A 73 -16.04 -3.17 5.38
CA THR A 73 -16.73 -3.27 6.67
C THR A 73 -15.98 -4.30 7.53
N PRO A 74 -15.36 -3.92 8.66
CA PRO A 74 -14.58 -4.86 9.48
C PRO A 74 -15.49 -5.84 10.21
N GLY A 75 -15.11 -7.12 10.28
CA GLY A 75 -15.83 -8.13 11.07
C GLY A 75 -14.94 -9.32 11.45
N GLU A 76 -15.46 -10.23 12.28
CA GLU A 76 -14.69 -11.40 12.77
C GLU A 76 -14.33 -12.41 11.66
N LYS A 77 -15.13 -12.46 10.60
CA LYS A 77 -14.97 -13.41 9.48
C LYS A 77 -15.46 -12.79 8.18
N VAL A 78 -15.16 -13.44 7.07
CA VAL A 78 -15.74 -13.09 5.77
C VAL A 78 -17.19 -13.54 5.74
N ASP A 79 -18.10 -12.60 5.48
CA ASP A 79 -19.50 -12.88 5.13
C ASP A 79 -19.90 -12.04 3.90
N ARG A 80 -21.19 -11.77 3.69
CA ARG A 80 -21.63 -10.97 2.54
C ARG A 80 -21.10 -9.53 2.59
N TYR A 81 -20.99 -8.95 3.77
CA TYR A 81 -20.69 -7.53 3.98
C TYR A 81 -19.31 -7.32 4.62
N HIS A 82 -18.93 -8.19 5.56
CA HIS A 82 -17.72 -8.05 6.35
C HIS A 82 -16.50 -8.64 5.67
N ASN A 83 -15.38 -7.92 5.71
CA ASN A 83 -14.11 -8.31 5.09
C ASN A 83 -14.19 -8.57 3.58
N VAL A 84 -15.12 -7.91 2.88
CA VAL A 84 -15.31 -7.99 1.42
C VAL A 84 -14.88 -6.68 0.77
N TYR A 85 -14.20 -6.74 -0.39
CA TYR A 85 -13.67 -5.56 -1.08
C TYR A 85 -14.06 -5.47 -2.57
N TRP A 86 -13.91 -6.56 -3.35
CA TRP A 86 -13.98 -6.48 -4.82
C TRP A 86 -15.40 -6.56 -5.39
N PHE A 87 -16.13 -7.60 -5.01
CA PHE A 87 -17.46 -7.94 -5.49
C PHE A 87 -18.35 -8.41 -4.33
N ASP A 88 -19.67 -8.26 -4.44
CA ASP A 88 -20.62 -8.95 -3.55
C ASP A 88 -20.48 -10.48 -3.79
N PRO A 89 -20.14 -11.26 -2.75
CA PRO A 89 -19.84 -12.68 -2.90
C PRO A 89 -21.08 -13.54 -3.11
N THR A 90 -22.27 -12.94 -3.24
CA THR A 90 -23.53 -13.64 -3.53
C THR A 90 -23.95 -13.53 -5.00
N ASP A 91 -23.52 -12.50 -5.71
CA ASP A 91 -23.97 -12.23 -7.09
C ASP A 91 -22.91 -11.69 -8.04
N MET A 92 -21.65 -11.52 -7.61
CA MET A 92 -20.55 -10.94 -8.39
C MET A 92 -20.78 -9.47 -8.82
N LYS A 93 -21.66 -8.73 -8.15
CA LYS A 93 -21.81 -7.30 -8.40
C LYS A 93 -20.54 -6.54 -7.94
N PRO A 94 -19.92 -5.70 -8.78
CA PRO A 94 -18.77 -4.90 -8.38
C PRO A 94 -19.08 -3.99 -7.19
N LEU A 95 -18.16 -3.92 -6.23
CA LEU A 95 -18.23 -2.99 -5.09
C LEU A 95 -17.36 -1.75 -5.28
N ILE A 96 -16.51 -1.74 -6.32
CA ILE A 96 -15.49 -0.71 -6.56
C ILE A 96 -16.02 0.73 -6.70
N ASN A 97 -17.33 0.90 -6.91
CA ASN A 97 -18.01 2.19 -6.98
C ASN A 97 -18.89 2.49 -5.75
N SER A 98 -18.70 1.76 -4.64
CA SER A 98 -19.37 2.06 -3.38
C SER A 98 -18.96 3.45 -2.84
N PRO A 99 -19.79 4.08 -1.99
CA PRO A 99 -19.44 5.36 -1.39
C PRO A 99 -18.07 5.37 -0.69
N GLY A 100 -17.68 4.28 -0.03
CA GLY A 100 -16.35 4.14 0.59
C GLY A 100 -15.21 4.22 -0.41
N HIS A 101 -15.32 3.53 -1.56
CA HIS A 101 -14.31 3.61 -2.63
C HIS A 101 -14.25 5.00 -3.27
N VAL A 102 -15.39 5.64 -3.48
CA VAL A 102 -15.44 7.01 -4.03
C VAL A 102 -14.76 7.99 -3.08
N LYS A 103 -15.09 7.92 -1.79
CA LYS A 103 -14.48 8.74 -0.74
C LYS A 103 -12.96 8.55 -0.68
N ALA A 104 -12.50 7.31 -0.82
CA ALA A 104 -11.07 7.00 -0.85
C ALA A 104 -10.35 7.57 -2.07
N LEU A 105 -10.97 7.56 -3.25
CA LEU A 105 -10.37 8.16 -4.45
C LEU A 105 -10.30 9.69 -4.33
N GLU A 106 -11.35 10.32 -3.78
CA GLU A 106 -11.33 11.74 -3.43
C GLU A 106 -10.21 12.05 -2.42
N PHE A 107 -10.04 11.20 -1.40
CA PHE A 107 -8.96 11.35 -0.42
C PHE A 107 -7.57 11.20 -1.06
N LEU A 108 -7.40 10.26 -2.00
CA LEU A 108 -6.16 10.11 -2.76
C LEU A 108 -5.86 11.35 -3.63
N GLN A 109 -6.89 11.99 -4.18
CA GLN A 109 -6.75 13.28 -4.88
C GLN A 109 -6.29 14.39 -3.93
N GLU A 110 -6.84 14.46 -2.72
CA GLU A 110 -6.39 15.43 -1.70
C GLU A 110 -4.93 15.18 -1.28
N LEU A 111 -4.50 13.92 -1.13
CA LEU A 111 -3.09 13.60 -0.87
C LEU A 111 -2.19 13.98 -2.04
N HIS A 112 -2.65 13.76 -3.28
CA HIS A 112 -1.92 14.16 -4.48
C HIS A 112 -1.66 15.67 -4.53
N GLU A 113 -2.56 16.51 -4.02
CA GLU A 113 -2.37 17.97 -3.93
C GLU A 113 -1.26 18.39 -2.94
N THR A 114 -0.84 17.49 -2.04
CA THR A 114 0.27 17.74 -1.10
C THR A 114 1.65 17.41 -1.66
N GLY A 115 1.74 17.13 -2.96
CA GLY A 115 2.99 16.84 -3.65
C GLY A 115 3.07 17.46 -5.04
N PRO A 116 4.14 17.17 -5.80
CA PRO A 116 4.33 17.75 -7.13
C PRO A 116 3.25 17.27 -8.10
N ALA A 117 2.59 18.19 -8.80
CA ALA A 117 1.55 17.84 -9.79
C ALA A 117 2.04 16.85 -10.87
N ALA A 118 3.33 16.84 -11.18
CA ALA A 118 3.95 15.92 -12.13
C ALA A 118 3.84 14.44 -11.74
N GLN A 119 3.55 14.13 -10.47
CA GLN A 119 3.49 12.76 -9.96
C GLN A 119 2.36 11.90 -10.59
N VAL A 120 1.37 12.53 -11.25
CA VAL A 120 0.39 11.83 -12.11
C VAL A 120 1.09 11.02 -13.22
N GLY A 121 2.26 11.48 -13.67
CA GLY A 121 3.06 10.81 -14.69
C GLY A 121 4.29 10.06 -14.17
N TRP A 122 4.51 9.98 -12.85
CA TRP A 122 5.71 9.38 -12.27
C TRP A 122 5.57 7.87 -12.10
N SER A 123 6.63 7.16 -12.47
CA SER A 123 6.86 5.77 -12.07
C SER A 123 7.42 5.71 -10.64
N LEU A 124 7.65 4.49 -10.16
CA LEU A 124 8.34 4.22 -8.90
C LEU A 124 9.67 4.99 -8.78
N GLY A 125 10.46 4.99 -9.86
CA GLY A 125 11.81 5.56 -9.84
C GLY A 125 11.82 7.06 -9.55
N GLU A 126 10.94 7.84 -10.20
CA GLU A 126 10.89 9.28 -9.97
C GLU A 126 10.38 9.63 -8.56
N ALA A 127 9.36 8.92 -8.06
CA ALA A 127 8.83 9.14 -6.71
C ALA A 127 9.87 8.80 -5.63
N TRP A 128 10.58 7.68 -5.79
CA TRP A 128 11.63 7.25 -4.87
C TRP A 128 12.81 8.23 -4.89
N ASP A 129 13.30 8.62 -6.06
CA ASP A 129 14.40 9.58 -6.16
C ASP A 129 14.05 10.94 -5.52
N TYR A 130 12.80 11.38 -5.63
CA TYR A 130 12.32 12.59 -4.96
C TYR A 130 12.36 12.45 -3.43
N PHE A 131 11.84 11.34 -2.90
CA PHE A 131 11.85 11.08 -1.46
C PHE A 131 13.25 10.90 -0.88
N LEU A 132 14.11 10.11 -1.53
CA LEU A 132 15.48 9.80 -1.07
C LEU A 132 16.39 11.03 -1.01
N ARG A 133 16.05 12.11 -1.72
CA ARG A 133 16.71 13.42 -1.63
C ARG A 133 16.21 14.29 -0.46
N GLY A 134 15.32 13.79 0.37
CA GLY A 134 14.74 14.51 1.51
C GLY A 134 13.58 15.44 1.16
N LYS A 135 13.09 15.43 -0.10
CA LYS A 135 12.13 16.44 -0.59
C LYS A 135 10.65 16.18 -0.23
N SER A 136 10.34 15.13 0.54
CA SER A 136 8.97 14.83 0.95
C SER A 136 8.93 14.20 2.34
N VAL A 137 7.93 14.56 3.15
CA VAL A 137 7.73 13.97 4.48
C VAL A 137 7.32 12.50 4.38
N PHE A 138 6.43 12.20 3.44
CA PHE A 138 5.99 10.84 3.18
C PHE A 138 6.26 10.44 1.73
N VAL A 139 6.49 9.15 1.54
CA VAL A 139 6.28 8.47 0.28
C VAL A 139 5.33 7.30 0.52
N PHE A 140 4.25 7.23 -0.25
CA PHE A 140 3.39 6.06 -0.25
C PHE A 140 3.89 5.14 -1.35
N SER A 141 4.57 4.06 -0.95
CA SER A 141 5.15 3.09 -1.88
C SER A 141 5.51 1.76 -1.18
N TRP A 142 6.23 0.92 -1.90
CA TRP A 142 6.68 -0.41 -1.46
C TRP A 142 7.85 -0.31 -0.50
N GLY A 143 8.05 -1.33 0.33
CA GLY A 143 9.11 -1.27 1.33
C GLY A 143 10.53 -1.42 0.76
N ASP A 144 10.71 -1.64 -0.55
CA ASP A 144 11.98 -1.39 -1.24
C ASP A 144 12.60 -0.03 -0.85
N VAL A 145 11.76 0.98 -0.61
CA VAL A 145 12.18 2.32 -0.19
C VAL A 145 12.98 2.29 1.11
N GLY A 146 12.58 1.48 2.10
CA GLY A 146 13.28 1.40 3.39
C GLY A 146 14.73 0.92 3.22
N SER A 147 14.92 -0.06 2.33
CA SER A 147 16.24 -0.54 1.90
C SER A 147 17.01 0.53 1.11
N LEU A 148 16.35 1.22 0.18
CA LEU A 148 16.97 2.28 -0.63
C LEU A 148 17.38 3.50 0.19
N CYS A 149 16.70 3.79 1.31
CA CYS A 149 17.10 4.82 2.26
C CYS A 149 18.52 4.59 2.79
N GLN A 150 18.99 3.33 2.82
CA GLN A 150 20.31 2.95 3.32
C GLN A 150 21.44 3.12 2.27
N ASP A 151 21.10 3.27 0.98
CA ASP A 151 22.08 3.49 -0.07
C ASP A 151 22.53 4.95 -0.11
N THR A 152 23.58 5.27 0.66
CA THR A 152 24.16 6.63 0.75
C THR A 152 24.74 7.18 -0.56
N SER A 153 24.85 6.37 -1.63
CA SER A 153 25.20 6.89 -2.95
C SER A 153 24.03 7.61 -3.65
N ARG A 154 22.80 7.40 -3.14
CA ARG A 154 21.54 7.92 -3.71
C ARG A 154 20.64 8.60 -2.68
N SER A 155 20.74 8.21 -1.41
CA SER A 155 19.91 8.68 -0.30
C SER A 155 20.68 9.63 0.62
N VAL A 156 20.02 10.70 1.04
CA VAL A 156 20.52 11.63 2.09
C VAL A 156 19.81 11.43 3.43
N ILE A 157 18.90 10.47 3.53
CA ILE A 157 17.99 10.27 4.67
C ILE A 157 18.25 8.96 5.44
N GLN A 158 19.43 8.36 5.29
CA GLN A 158 19.83 7.23 6.12
C GLN A 158 19.87 7.64 7.60
N GLY A 159 19.15 6.93 8.46
CA GLY A 159 19.01 7.28 9.89
C GLY A 159 17.83 8.20 10.20
N ASP A 160 17.19 8.76 9.17
CA ASP A 160 16.02 9.64 9.27
C ASP A 160 14.81 9.05 8.51
N CYS A 161 14.89 7.79 8.08
CA CYS A 161 13.88 7.10 7.29
C CYS A 161 13.15 6.05 8.14
N ALA A 162 11.86 6.26 8.35
CA ALA A 162 11.00 5.35 9.10
C ALA A 162 9.90 4.75 8.22
N SER A 163 9.50 3.51 8.52
CA SER A 163 8.36 2.84 7.88
C SER A 163 7.23 2.64 8.88
N ALA A 164 5.99 2.61 8.39
CA ALA A 164 4.82 2.26 9.17
C ALA A 164 3.85 1.44 8.32
N MET A 165 3.06 0.58 8.97
CA MET A 165 1.87 -0.01 8.34
C MET A 165 0.95 1.10 7.84
N LEU A 166 0.21 0.82 6.76
CA LEU A 166 -0.79 1.74 6.25
C LEU A 166 -1.77 2.20 7.35
N PRO A 167 -2.08 3.50 7.41
CA PRO A 167 -3.02 4.01 8.38
C PRO A 167 -4.42 3.43 8.22
N ALA A 168 -5.17 3.39 9.32
CA ALA A 168 -6.61 3.11 9.29
C ALA A 168 -7.40 4.37 8.91
N SER A 169 -8.73 4.27 8.85
CA SER A 169 -9.61 5.45 8.69
C SER A 169 -10.55 5.56 9.88
N THR A 170 -10.78 6.78 10.37
CA THR A 170 -11.82 7.05 11.39
C THR A 170 -13.23 6.99 10.82
N GLU A 171 -13.36 6.83 9.51
CA GLU A 171 -14.63 6.69 8.79
C GLU A 171 -14.53 5.60 7.73
N TYR A 172 -15.53 4.73 7.66
CA TYR A 172 -15.68 3.74 6.59
C TYR A 172 -17.14 3.61 6.16
N TYR A 173 -17.38 3.09 4.96
CA TYR A 173 -18.72 2.76 4.49
C TYR A 173 -19.10 1.36 4.95
N ASP A 174 -20.12 1.28 5.81
CA ASP A 174 -20.68 0.02 6.28
C ASP A 174 -21.64 -0.52 5.22
N HIS A 175 -21.24 -1.63 4.58
CA HIS A 175 -22.00 -2.25 3.50
C HIS A 175 -23.29 -2.92 3.98
N GLU A 176 -23.37 -3.32 5.25
CA GLU A 176 -24.57 -3.92 5.83
C GLU A 176 -25.62 -2.84 6.14
N LYS A 177 -25.20 -1.72 6.72
CA LYS A 177 -26.09 -0.59 7.05
C LYS A 177 -26.37 0.31 5.84
N GLY A 178 -25.46 0.34 4.87
CA GLY A 178 -25.54 1.19 3.69
C GLY A 178 -25.22 2.68 3.96
N GLU A 179 -24.46 2.98 5.01
CA GLU A 179 -24.11 4.35 5.43
C GLU A 179 -22.66 4.47 5.90
N PHE A 180 -22.15 5.70 6.00
CA PHE A 180 -20.84 5.95 6.61
C PHE A 180 -20.92 5.85 8.13
N VAL A 181 -19.94 5.14 8.71
CA VAL A 181 -19.78 4.97 10.15
C VAL A 181 -18.50 5.66 10.59
N GLN A 182 -18.64 6.52 11.61
CA GLN A 182 -17.51 7.11 12.33
C GLN A 182 -17.09 6.17 13.48
N THR A 183 -15.80 5.99 13.69
CA THR A 183 -15.26 5.12 14.74
C THR A 183 -14.07 5.76 15.46
N ASP A 184 -14.03 5.59 16.78
CA ASP A 184 -12.88 5.93 17.62
C ASP A 184 -11.85 4.78 17.70
N ASP A 185 -12.22 3.59 17.21
CA ASP A 185 -11.38 2.39 17.14
C ASP A 185 -11.22 1.95 15.68
N PRO A 186 -10.36 2.64 14.90
CA PRO A 186 -10.24 2.40 13.47
C PRO A 186 -9.41 1.14 13.19
N VAL A 187 -9.96 0.25 12.36
CA VAL A 187 -9.31 -1.02 12.00
C VAL A 187 -8.29 -0.80 10.89
N ARG A 188 -7.04 -1.21 11.13
CA ARG A 188 -6.01 -1.24 10.09
C ARG A 188 -6.24 -2.43 9.18
N VAL A 189 -6.04 -2.22 7.88
CA VAL A 189 -6.15 -3.28 6.88
C VAL A 189 -4.77 -3.58 6.34
N GLY A 190 -4.25 -4.78 6.64
CA GLY A 190 -3.04 -5.28 6.01
C GLY A 190 -3.30 -5.61 4.55
N ASN A 191 -2.25 -5.69 3.74
CA ASN A 191 -2.38 -6.15 2.36
C ASN A 191 -1.07 -6.74 1.87
N THR A 192 -1.17 -7.45 0.75
CA THR A 192 0.00 -7.88 -0.03
C THR A 192 0.05 -7.20 -1.39
N THR A 193 -0.86 -6.26 -1.63
CA THR A 193 -1.16 -5.65 -2.93
C THR A 193 0.04 -4.86 -3.46
N GLY A 194 0.46 -5.17 -4.69
CA GLY A 194 1.68 -4.64 -5.32
C GLY A 194 3.00 -5.24 -4.80
N GLY A 195 2.99 -6.05 -3.73
CA GLY A 195 4.18 -6.32 -2.92
C GLY A 195 4.60 -7.80 -2.74
N SER A 196 4.05 -8.76 -3.51
CA SER A 196 4.51 -10.15 -3.41
C SER A 196 5.07 -10.69 -4.73
N TRP A 197 6.40 -10.77 -4.79
CA TRP A 197 7.14 -11.37 -5.91
C TRP A 197 7.47 -12.82 -5.61
N HIS A 198 7.14 -13.74 -6.52
CA HIS A 198 7.45 -15.15 -6.36
C HIS A 198 7.96 -15.75 -7.67
N GLY A 199 8.93 -16.66 -7.55
CA GLY A 199 9.42 -17.43 -8.68
C GLY A 199 8.34 -18.38 -9.21
N VAL A 200 8.14 -18.38 -10.53
CA VAL A 200 7.23 -19.31 -11.21
C VAL A 200 7.99 -20.16 -12.22
N ILE A 201 7.71 -21.47 -12.23
CA ILE A 201 8.30 -22.39 -13.22
C ILE A 201 7.30 -22.58 -14.35
N SER A 202 7.68 -22.14 -15.55
CA SER A 202 6.87 -22.35 -16.74
C SER A 202 6.71 -23.85 -17.03
N ASN A 203 5.48 -24.27 -17.35
CA ASN A 203 5.20 -25.63 -17.83
C ASN A 203 5.93 -25.98 -19.15
N TYR A 204 6.46 -24.97 -19.84
CA TYR A 204 7.25 -25.13 -21.07
C TYR A 204 8.76 -25.10 -20.83
N SER A 205 9.22 -25.02 -19.57
CA SER A 205 10.66 -24.97 -19.29
C SER A 205 11.36 -26.21 -19.82
N ALA A 206 12.46 -26.01 -20.55
CA ALA A 206 13.33 -27.11 -20.97
C ALA A 206 14.16 -27.66 -19.79
N ASN A 207 14.25 -26.94 -18.68
CA ASN A 207 15.08 -27.29 -17.51
C ASN A 207 14.33 -27.02 -16.19
N PRO A 208 13.14 -27.60 -15.95
CA PRO A 208 12.32 -27.27 -14.78
C PRO A 208 13.01 -27.59 -13.46
N GLU A 209 13.77 -28.69 -13.39
CA GLU A 209 14.54 -29.09 -12.20
C GLU A 209 15.67 -28.12 -11.84
N ALA A 210 16.35 -27.57 -12.85
CA ALA A 210 17.40 -26.57 -12.62
C ALA A 210 16.80 -25.24 -12.15
N THR A 211 15.68 -24.83 -12.75
CA THR A 211 14.92 -23.65 -12.29
C THR A 211 14.44 -23.83 -10.85
N TYR A 212 13.87 -25.01 -10.53
CA TYR A 212 13.46 -25.35 -9.17
C TYR A 212 14.63 -25.30 -8.19
N SER A 213 15.77 -25.90 -8.55
CA SER A 213 16.97 -25.93 -7.70
C SER A 213 17.47 -24.53 -7.36
N LEU A 214 17.46 -23.59 -8.32
CA LEU A 214 17.81 -22.19 -8.08
C LEU A 214 16.80 -21.50 -7.15
N MET A 215 15.50 -21.66 -7.41
CA MET A 215 14.45 -21.07 -6.57
C MET A 215 14.49 -21.64 -5.13
N ALA A 216 14.72 -22.93 -4.98
CA ALA A 216 14.88 -23.58 -3.69
C ALA A 216 16.12 -23.06 -2.95
N LEU A 217 17.24 -22.84 -3.64
CA LEU A 217 18.43 -22.22 -3.04
C LEU A 217 18.14 -20.80 -2.53
N MET A 218 17.37 -20.00 -3.26
CA MET A 218 17.00 -18.64 -2.80
C MET A 218 16.07 -18.68 -1.58
N ALA A 219 15.27 -19.75 -1.44
CA ALA A 219 14.27 -19.88 -0.39
C ALA A 219 14.79 -20.56 0.91
N VAL A 220 15.98 -21.17 0.91
CA VAL A 220 16.52 -21.72 2.17
C VAL A 220 16.82 -20.58 3.15
N GLU A 221 16.50 -20.81 4.43
CA GLU A 221 16.53 -19.80 5.48
C GLU A 221 17.82 -18.96 5.51
N PRO A 222 19.04 -19.51 5.42
CA PRO A 222 20.25 -18.68 5.44
C PRO A 222 20.37 -17.72 4.26
N VAL A 223 19.92 -18.13 3.07
CA VAL A 223 19.96 -17.29 1.86
C VAL A 223 18.84 -16.27 1.88
N SER A 224 17.63 -16.70 2.25
CA SER A 224 16.46 -15.83 2.40
C SER A 224 16.68 -14.73 3.45
N LEU A 225 17.26 -15.09 4.61
CA LEU A 225 17.60 -14.13 5.66
C LEU A 225 18.67 -13.14 5.19
N TRP A 226 19.73 -13.63 4.53
CA TRP A 226 20.76 -12.76 3.97
C TRP A 226 20.18 -11.79 2.94
N ASN A 227 19.32 -12.25 2.04
CA ASN A 227 18.68 -11.40 1.04
C ASN A 227 17.83 -10.29 1.70
N ALA A 228 16.94 -10.64 2.64
CA ALA A 228 16.10 -9.65 3.33
C ALA A 228 16.91 -8.61 4.13
N GLN A 229 18.06 -8.99 4.67
CA GLN A 229 18.95 -8.04 5.37
C GLN A 229 19.72 -7.14 4.39
N HIS A 230 20.01 -7.61 3.18
CA HIS A 230 20.75 -6.88 2.17
C HIS A 230 19.77 -6.32 1.14
N GLY A 231 19.14 -5.20 1.47
CA GLY A 231 18.03 -4.61 0.72
C GLY A 231 18.25 -4.38 -0.78
N TRP A 232 19.50 -4.23 -1.25
CA TRP A 232 19.81 -4.14 -2.69
C TRP A 232 19.54 -5.44 -3.48
N THR A 233 19.29 -6.56 -2.79
CA THR A 233 18.89 -7.82 -3.42
C THR A 233 17.46 -7.78 -3.97
N GLY A 234 16.65 -6.78 -3.56
CA GLY A 234 15.24 -6.65 -3.94
C GLY A 234 14.33 -7.67 -3.25
N VAL A 235 14.78 -8.25 -2.14
CA VAL A 235 13.98 -9.13 -1.29
C VAL A 235 13.71 -8.40 0.02
N ASP A 236 12.44 -8.23 0.32
CA ASP A 236 11.98 -7.63 1.57
C ASP A 236 11.68 -8.70 2.63
N PRO A 237 11.55 -8.31 3.92
CA PRO A 237 11.04 -9.20 4.96
C PRO A 237 9.67 -9.77 4.59
N GLY A 238 9.53 -11.09 4.72
CA GLY A 238 8.31 -11.86 4.41
C GLY A 238 8.16 -13.16 5.20
N TYR A 239 9.19 -13.56 5.95
CA TYR A 239 9.19 -14.73 6.83
C TYR A 239 9.41 -14.33 8.29
N SER A 240 8.81 -15.08 9.22
CA SER A 240 8.88 -14.77 10.65
C SER A 240 10.31 -14.64 11.18
N TYR A 241 11.23 -15.48 10.73
CA TYR A 241 12.64 -15.45 11.15
C TYR A 241 13.41 -14.20 10.69
N GLN A 242 12.86 -13.40 9.77
CA GLN A 242 13.47 -12.15 9.29
C GLN A 242 13.08 -10.94 10.17
N PHE A 243 12.06 -11.07 11.01
CA PHE A 243 11.69 -10.04 11.98
C PHE A 243 12.59 -10.08 13.20
N LEU A 244 12.67 -8.95 13.90
CA LEU A 244 13.47 -8.84 15.11
C LEU A 244 12.94 -9.74 16.23
N GLU A 245 13.81 -10.14 17.17
CA GLU A 245 13.38 -10.89 18.36
C GLU A 245 12.26 -10.17 19.15
N SER A 246 12.32 -8.83 19.23
CA SER A 246 11.27 -8.00 19.85
C SER A 246 9.92 -8.05 19.13
N GLN A 247 9.92 -8.52 17.88
CA GLN A 247 8.77 -8.59 16.97
C GLN A 247 8.31 -10.05 16.75
N GLY A 248 8.82 -10.99 17.56
CA GLY A 248 8.47 -12.41 17.47
C GLY A 248 9.24 -13.20 16.41
N GLY A 249 10.30 -12.62 15.84
CA GLY A 249 11.21 -13.30 14.92
C GLY A 249 12.50 -13.79 15.58
N SER A 250 13.56 -13.94 14.78
CA SER A 250 14.88 -14.40 15.23
C SER A 250 16.05 -13.57 14.69
N ALA A 251 15.78 -12.49 13.96
CA ALA A 251 16.81 -11.57 13.51
C ALA A 251 17.18 -10.58 14.63
N SER A 252 18.39 -10.03 14.55
CA SER A 252 18.85 -8.95 15.43
C SER A 252 19.07 -7.66 14.66
N VAL A 253 19.02 -6.51 15.34
CA VAL A 253 19.36 -5.21 14.74
C VAL A 253 20.80 -5.24 14.24
N GLU A 254 21.70 -5.89 14.98
CA GLU A 254 23.11 -6.04 14.61
C GLU A 254 23.31 -6.75 13.26
N ASP A 255 22.42 -7.66 12.86
CA ASP A 255 22.54 -8.34 11.57
C ASP A 255 22.21 -7.41 10.40
N TYR A 256 21.20 -6.56 10.54
CA TYR A 256 20.89 -5.50 9.57
C TYR A 256 22.00 -4.44 9.54
N VAL A 257 22.54 -4.04 10.70
CA VAL A 257 23.66 -3.08 10.76
C VAL A 257 24.90 -3.63 10.04
N LYS A 258 25.22 -4.92 10.17
CA LYS A 258 26.30 -5.56 9.38
C LYS A 258 26.04 -5.51 7.88
N ALA A 259 24.78 -5.52 7.46
CA ALA A 259 24.34 -5.40 6.07
C ALA A 259 24.31 -3.95 5.55
N GLY A 260 24.63 -2.96 6.41
CA GLY A 260 24.75 -1.56 6.03
C GLY A 260 23.60 -0.64 6.46
N TRP A 261 22.67 -1.16 7.27
CA TRP A 261 21.55 -0.36 7.80
C TRP A 261 21.98 0.58 8.92
N ASN A 262 21.30 1.72 9.03
CA ASN A 262 21.29 2.50 10.25
C ASN A 262 20.37 1.83 11.28
N ALA A 263 20.86 1.65 12.51
CA ALA A 263 20.13 0.99 13.58
C ALA A 263 18.77 1.64 13.92
N SER A 264 18.64 2.97 13.74
CA SER A 264 17.38 3.69 14.00
C SER A 264 16.25 3.30 13.05
N ASP A 265 16.59 2.88 11.83
CA ASP A 265 15.61 2.67 10.76
C ASP A 265 15.05 1.23 10.83
N VAL A 266 15.89 0.28 11.26
CA VAL A 266 15.61 -1.18 11.24
C VAL A 266 14.32 -1.53 11.96
N GLU A 267 14.12 -1.03 13.18
CA GLU A 267 12.97 -1.42 14.00
C GLU A 267 11.64 -1.04 13.33
N SER A 268 11.54 0.20 12.84
CA SER A 268 10.33 0.67 12.13
C SER A 268 10.11 -0.07 10.81
N TYR A 269 11.19 -0.35 10.08
CA TYR A 269 11.14 -1.08 8.81
C TYR A 269 10.56 -2.48 8.99
N THR A 270 11.11 -3.28 9.88
CA THR A 270 10.64 -4.66 10.08
C THR A 270 9.30 -4.71 10.80
N GLN A 271 8.99 -3.74 11.69
CA GLN A 271 7.69 -3.65 12.34
C GLN A 271 6.57 -3.37 11.32
N ALA A 272 6.80 -2.49 10.34
CA ALA A 272 5.80 -2.17 9.33
C ALA A 272 5.38 -3.40 8.51
N TYR A 273 6.33 -4.26 8.13
CA TYR A 273 6.03 -5.54 7.48
C TYR A 273 5.29 -6.50 8.41
N ASN A 274 5.74 -6.63 9.66
CA ASN A 274 5.10 -7.50 10.65
C ASN A 274 3.63 -7.10 10.85
N ASP A 275 3.38 -5.83 11.17
CA ASP A 275 2.03 -5.27 11.33
C ASP A 275 1.17 -5.49 10.09
N THR A 276 1.75 -5.30 8.90
CA THR A 276 1.02 -5.46 7.62
C THR A 276 0.62 -6.90 7.35
N PHE A 277 1.50 -7.88 7.60
CA PHE A 277 1.20 -9.29 7.30
C PHE A 277 0.38 -9.99 8.38
N TYR A 278 0.42 -9.50 9.62
CA TYR A 278 -0.30 -10.08 10.75
C TYR A 278 -1.55 -9.28 11.16
N ALA A 279 -1.98 -8.31 10.34
CA ALA A 279 -3.24 -7.62 10.58
C ALA A 279 -4.44 -8.58 10.53
N ASP A 280 -5.40 -8.39 11.43
CA ASP A 280 -6.60 -9.23 11.51
C ASP A 280 -7.48 -9.12 10.26
N THR A 281 -7.55 -7.92 9.68
CA THR A 281 -8.23 -7.65 8.40
C THR A 281 -7.20 -7.48 7.29
N ILE A 282 -7.37 -8.24 6.21
CA ILE A 282 -6.48 -8.22 5.04
C ILE A 282 -7.26 -7.89 3.77
N LEU A 283 -6.77 -6.90 3.00
CA LEU A 283 -7.15 -6.74 1.60
C LEU A 283 -6.51 -7.87 0.79
N THR A 284 -7.34 -8.75 0.25
CA THR A 284 -6.89 -9.84 -0.61
C THR A 284 -6.71 -9.37 -2.05
N TYR A 285 -5.74 -9.95 -2.77
CA TYR A 285 -5.67 -9.82 -4.21
C TYR A 285 -6.93 -10.36 -4.90
N LEU A 286 -7.32 -9.75 -6.02
CA LEU A 286 -8.35 -10.31 -6.89
C LEU A 286 -7.81 -11.57 -7.58
N ARG A 287 -8.12 -12.75 -7.04
CA ARG A 287 -7.58 -14.06 -7.50
C ARG A 287 -8.59 -14.87 -8.30
N ILE A 288 -9.13 -14.27 -9.36
CA ILE A 288 -10.10 -14.93 -10.27
C ILE A 288 -9.64 -14.84 -11.73
N PRO A 289 -10.16 -15.68 -12.65
CA PRO A 289 -9.90 -15.52 -14.06
C PRO A 289 -10.18 -14.09 -14.57
N GLY A 290 -9.26 -13.56 -15.38
CA GLY A 290 -9.40 -12.22 -15.98
C GLY A 290 -8.91 -11.06 -15.10
N THR A 291 -8.35 -11.28 -13.91
CA THR A 291 -7.87 -10.22 -12.98
C THR A 291 -7.13 -9.07 -13.66
N PHE A 292 -6.20 -9.37 -14.57
CA PHE A 292 -5.42 -8.32 -15.24
C PHE A 292 -6.32 -7.34 -16.03
N GLU A 293 -7.38 -7.82 -16.67
CA GLU A 293 -8.33 -6.98 -17.40
C GLU A 293 -9.16 -6.11 -16.44
N TYR A 294 -9.60 -6.66 -15.30
CA TYR A 294 -10.25 -5.88 -14.25
C TYR A 294 -9.35 -4.73 -13.76
N TRP A 295 -8.06 -5.01 -13.51
CA TRP A 295 -7.10 -4.00 -13.07
C TRP A 295 -6.76 -2.98 -14.15
N ASP A 296 -6.55 -3.39 -15.40
CA ASP A 296 -6.28 -2.48 -16.51
C ASP A 296 -7.44 -1.49 -16.73
N ILE A 297 -8.69 -1.95 -16.59
CA ILE A 297 -9.88 -1.09 -16.63
C ILE A 297 -9.87 -0.09 -15.47
N LEU A 298 -9.60 -0.56 -14.25
CA LEU A 298 -9.56 0.29 -13.06
C LEU A 298 -8.45 1.35 -13.19
N ASP A 299 -7.23 0.94 -13.52
CA ASP A 299 -6.04 1.79 -13.64
C ASP A 299 -6.24 2.93 -14.64
N LYS A 300 -6.82 2.65 -15.81
CA LYS A 300 -7.15 3.69 -16.81
C LYS A 300 -8.16 4.71 -16.28
N ASN A 301 -9.17 4.25 -15.54
CA ASN A 301 -10.17 5.16 -14.97
C ASN A 301 -9.63 5.96 -13.78
N LEU A 302 -8.79 5.35 -12.94
CA LEU A 302 -8.07 6.05 -11.87
C LEU A 302 -7.17 7.14 -12.46
N SER A 303 -6.40 6.83 -13.51
CA SER A 303 -5.56 7.82 -14.20
C SER A 303 -6.36 8.99 -14.75
N ALA A 304 -7.54 8.73 -15.35
CA ALA A 304 -8.44 9.78 -15.82
C ALA A 304 -8.98 10.64 -14.66
N ALA A 305 -9.28 10.03 -13.49
CA ALA A 305 -9.68 10.78 -12.30
C ALA A 305 -8.53 11.63 -11.73
N MET A 306 -7.33 11.07 -11.62
CA MET A 306 -6.15 11.78 -11.10
C MET A 306 -5.69 12.91 -12.02
N SER A 307 -5.96 12.82 -13.32
CA SER A 307 -5.67 13.89 -14.30
C SER A 307 -6.78 14.95 -14.37
N GLY A 308 -7.90 14.76 -13.68
CA GLY A 308 -9.04 15.67 -13.67
C GLY A 308 -10.03 15.51 -14.84
N ASP A 309 -9.85 14.49 -15.70
CA ASP A 309 -10.75 14.21 -16.83
C ASP A 309 -12.09 13.59 -16.39
N LYS A 310 -12.12 12.95 -15.21
CA LYS A 310 -13.31 12.37 -14.59
C LYS A 310 -13.39 12.75 -13.11
N SER A 311 -14.60 12.82 -12.57
CA SER A 311 -14.77 12.77 -11.11
C SER A 311 -14.46 11.37 -10.59
N ALA A 312 -14.15 11.26 -9.30
CA ALA A 312 -13.96 9.98 -8.62
C ALA A 312 -15.16 9.04 -8.83
N LYS A 313 -16.39 9.56 -8.64
CA LYS A 313 -17.62 8.79 -8.85
C LYS A 313 -17.77 8.28 -10.28
N GLN A 314 -17.53 9.14 -11.27
CA GLN A 314 -17.66 8.76 -12.67
C GLN A 314 -16.62 7.69 -13.05
N ALA A 315 -15.37 7.84 -12.64
CA ALA A 315 -14.31 6.87 -12.92
C ALA A 315 -14.63 5.49 -12.34
N LEU A 316 -15.13 5.43 -11.11
CA LEU A 316 -15.46 4.16 -10.46
C LEU A 316 -16.78 3.56 -11.00
N ASP A 317 -17.77 4.36 -11.36
CA ASP A 317 -18.99 3.88 -12.04
C ASP A 317 -18.69 3.27 -13.41
N ASP A 318 -17.84 3.92 -14.19
CA ASP A 318 -17.40 3.43 -15.49
C ASP A 318 -16.61 2.12 -15.32
N THR A 319 -15.79 2.03 -14.26
CA THR A 319 -15.06 0.80 -13.90
C THR A 319 -16.02 -0.33 -13.55
N ALA A 320 -16.98 -0.10 -12.63
CA ALA A 320 -17.97 -1.10 -12.23
C ALA A 320 -18.79 -1.59 -13.43
N THR A 321 -19.25 -0.67 -14.29
CA THR A 321 -20.00 -1.01 -15.51
C THR A 321 -19.19 -1.89 -16.45
N ALA A 322 -17.90 -1.57 -16.66
CA ALA A 322 -17.03 -2.37 -17.52
C ALA A 322 -16.72 -3.74 -16.90
N TRP A 323 -16.55 -3.83 -15.58
CA TRP A 323 -16.35 -5.09 -14.86
C TRP A 323 -17.52 -6.05 -15.02
N GLU A 324 -18.77 -5.56 -15.04
CA GLU A 324 -19.94 -6.41 -15.31
C GLU A 324 -19.82 -7.11 -16.67
N ALA A 325 -19.39 -6.39 -17.72
CA ALA A 325 -19.20 -6.98 -19.03
C ALA A 325 -18.09 -8.05 -19.06
N VAL A 326 -17.00 -7.84 -18.31
CA VAL A 326 -15.93 -8.83 -18.14
C VAL A 326 -16.47 -10.09 -17.44
N THR A 327 -17.19 -9.90 -16.33
CA THR A 327 -17.81 -10.98 -15.54
C THR A 327 -18.77 -11.81 -16.39
N GLU A 328 -19.64 -11.19 -17.17
CA GLU A 328 -20.56 -11.89 -18.07
C GLU A 328 -19.83 -12.65 -19.18
N ARG A 329 -18.81 -12.04 -19.78
CA ARG A 329 -18.05 -12.67 -20.87
C ARG A 329 -17.25 -13.89 -20.40
N ILE A 330 -16.69 -13.85 -19.20
CA ILE A 330 -15.95 -14.98 -18.61
C ILE A 330 -16.92 -16.04 -18.07
N GLY A 331 -18.09 -15.60 -17.57
CA GLY A 331 -19.15 -16.43 -17.04
C GLY A 331 -19.35 -16.19 -15.55
N ARG A 332 -20.45 -15.54 -15.18
CA ARG A 332 -20.75 -15.10 -13.81
C ARG A 332 -20.70 -16.23 -12.78
N ASP A 333 -21.31 -17.38 -13.06
CA ASP A 333 -21.35 -18.49 -12.11
C ASP A 333 -19.96 -19.05 -11.77
N ASN A 334 -19.06 -19.09 -12.77
CA ASN A 334 -17.67 -19.51 -12.54
C ASN A 334 -16.91 -18.44 -11.75
N GLN A 335 -17.07 -17.16 -12.11
CA GLN A 335 -16.44 -16.06 -11.38
C GLN A 335 -16.91 -16.03 -9.92
N LEU A 336 -18.20 -16.25 -9.66
CA LEU A 336 -18.77 -16.29 -8.32
C LEU A 336 -18.13 -17.40 -7.49
N ARG A 337 -18.08 -18.63 -8.03
CA ARG A 337 -17.44 -19.76 -7.35
C ARG A 337 -15.97 -19.48 -7.06
N ASP A 338 -15.22 -19.00 -8.05
CA ASP A 338 -13.79 -18.77 -7.92
C ASP A 338 -13.51 -17.60 -6.95
N TYR A 339 -14.35 -16.57 -6.95
CA TYR A 339 -14.27 -15.44 -6.02
C TYR A 339 -14.58 -15.85 -4.58
N GLN A 340 -15.66 -16.61 -4.36
CA GLN A 340 -15.99 -17.15 -3.03
C GLN A 340 -14.84 -17.98 -2.46
N ALA A 341 -14.25 -18.86 -3.28
CA ALA A 341 -13.08 -19.64 -2.89
C ALA A 341 -11.85 -18.75 -2.62
N ALA A 342 -11.64 -17.71 -3.44
CA ALA A 342 -10.52 -16.79 -3.30
C ALA A 342 -10.60 -15.92 -2.04
N ILE A 343 -11.79 -15.61 -1.52
CA ILE A 343 -11.92 -14.82 -0.28
C ILE A 343 -12.27 -15.66 0.95
N GLY A 344 -12.48 -16.97 0.79
CA GLY A 344 -12.88 -17.84 1.90
C GLY A 344 -14.33 -17.62 2.36
N TYR A 345 -15.23 -17.29 1.43
CA TYR A 345 -16.66 -17.13 1.73
C TYR A 345 -17.35 -18.49 1.86
N GLU A 346 -17.99 -18.74 3.01
CA GLU A 346 -18.61 -20.03 3.34
C GLU A 346 -20.16 -20.02 3.38
N GLY A 347 -20.81 -18.88 3.13
CA GLY A 347 -22.27 -18.73 3.16
C GLY A 347 -22.79 -17.87 4.30
#